data_AF-K1SAL1-F1
#
_entry.id   AF-K1SAL1-F1
#
_cell.length_a   1.000
_cell.length_b   1.000
_cell.length_c   1.000
_cell.angle_alpha   90.00
_cell.angle_beta   90.00
_cell.angle_gamma   90.00
#
_symmetry.space_group_name_H-M   'P 1'
#
loop_
_entity.id
_entity.type
_entity.pdbx_description
1 polymer ?
#
loop_
_entity_poly.entity_id
_entity_poly.type
_entity_poly.pdbx_seq_one_letter_code
_entity_poly.pdbx_strand_id
1 'polypeptide(L)'
;MAIDWLILEKIQQIFGSGFCDWFMPRITVLGNAGIIWIIIGVAMLISKKYRKYGVLVLAGLLIGLIIGNGIVKNVVQRARPCW
;
A
#
# COMPACT_ATOMS: atom_id res chain seq x y z
N MET A 1 6.01 8.75 -20.27
CA MET A 1 5.96 7.45 -20.96
C MET A 1 7.35 6.89 -21.23
N ALA A 2 8.21 7.53 -22.04
CA ALA A 2 9.57 7.01 -22.28
C ALA A 2 10.43 6.89 -21.00
N ILE A 3 10.34 7.88 -20.10
CA ILE A 3 11.08 7.89 -18.83
C ILE A 3 10.54 6.83 -17.85
N ASP A 4 9.22 6.65 -17.77
CA ASP A 4 8.58 5.62 -16.92
C ASP A 4 9.09 4.21 -17.27
N TRP A 5 9.13 3.88 -18.56
CA TRP A 5 9.60 2.58 -19.05
C TRP A 5 11.08 2.35 -18.78
N LEU A 6 11.92 3.38 -19.01
CA LEU A 6 13.35 3.32 -18.70
C LEU A 6 13.61 3.05 -17.20
N ILE A 7 12.82 3.67 -16.33
CA ILE A 7 12.94 3.44 -14.88
C ILE A 7 12.48 2.02 -14.52
N LEU A 8 11.38 1.54 -15.08
CA LEU A 8 10.86 0.19 -14.84
C LEU A 8 11.87 -0.88 -15.25
N GLU A 9 12.45 -0.78 -16.44
CA GLU A 9 13.45 -1.73 -16.93
C GLU A 9 14.71 -1.75 -16.04
N LYS A 10 15.18 -0.57 -15.59
CA LYS A 10 16.31 -0.49 -14.66
C LYS A 10 16.01 -1.15 -13.31
N ILE A 11 14.81 -0.94 -12.77
CA ILE A 11 14.40 -1.60 -11.53
C ILE A 11 14.36 -3.12 -11.73
N GLN A 12 13.79 -3.58 -12.85
CA GLN A 12 13.70 -5.01 -13.15
C GLN A 12 15.07 -5.65 -13.36
N GLN A 13 16.03 -4.95 -13.99
CA GLN A 13 17.39 -5.47 -14.17
C GLN A 13 18.17 -5.60 -12.85
N ILE A 14 17.95 -4.70 -11.90
CA ILE A 14 18.68 -4.70 -10.61
C ILE A 14 18.01 -5.63 -9.59
N PHE A 15 16.66 -5.64 -9.55
CA PHE A 15 15.88 -6.36 -8.53
C PHE A 15 15.24 -7.65 -9.04
N GLY A 16 15.26 -7.94 -10.33
CA GLY A 16 14.73 -9.18 -10.94
C GLY A 16 15.64 -10.38 -10.67
N SER A 17 15.70 -10.80 -9.42
CA SER A 17 16.39 -12.02 -8.99
C SER A 17 15.41 -12.91 -8.23
N GLY A 18 15.58 -14.24 -8.35
CA GLY A 18 14.66 -15.22 -7.74
C GLY A 18 14.49 -15.09 -6.22
N PHE A 19 15.44 -14.47 -5.52
CA PHE A 19 15.32 -14.15 -4.10
C PHE A 19 14.37 -12.96 -3.84
N CYS A 20 14.52 -11.88 -4.60
CA CYS A 20 13.65 -10.71 -4.50
C CYS A 20 12.22 -11.04 -4.95
N ASP A 21 12.06 -11.88 -5.98
CA ASP A 21 10.75 -12.33 -6.46
C ASP A 21 10.01 -13.18 -5.43
N TRP A 22 10.73 -13.89 -4.56
CA TRP A 22 10.13 -14.63 -3.44
C TRP A 22 9.83 -13.72 -2.25
N PHE A 23 10.69 -12.75 -1.95
CA PHE A 23 10.56 -11.91 -0.76
C PHE A 23 9.53 -10.77 -0.92
N MET A 24 9.55 -10.08 -2.06
CA MET A 24 8.74 -8.89 -2.32
C MET A 24 7.22 -9.13 -2.23
N PRO A 25 6.66 -10.25 -2.76
CA PRO A 25 5.23 -10.53 -2.66
C PRO A 25 4.77 -10.73 -1.22
N ARG A 26 5.59 -11.33 -0.37
CA ARG A 26 5.24 -11.59 1.05
C ARG A 26 5.08 -10.29 1.83
N ILE A 27 5.96 -9.33 1.60
CA ILE A 27 5.84 -7.98 2.20
C ILE A 27 4.59 -7.27 1.65
N THR A 28 4.33 -7.41 0.35
CA THR A 28 3.19 -6.75 -0.29
C THR A 28 1.86 -7.32 0.21
N VAL A 29 1.78 -8.63 0.47
CA VAL A 29 0.59 -9.27 1.07
C VAL A 29 0.32 -8.75 2.47
N LEU A 30 1.36 -8.50 3.28
CA LEU A 30 1.20 -7.90 4.61
C LEU A 30 0.62 -6.47 4.53
N GLY A 31 1.01 -5.70 3.51
CA GLY A 31 0.46 -4.38 3.24
C GLY A 31 -0.91 -4.38 2.54
N ASN A 32 -1.39 -5.54 2.09
CA ASN A 32 -2.62 -5.63 1.32
C ASN A 32 -3.82 -5.18 2.17
N ALA A 33 -4.72 -4.39 1.56
CA ALA A 33 -5.85 -3.73 2.23
C ALA A 33 -5.52 -2.91 3.51
N GLY A 34 -4.24 -2.62 3.78
CA GLY A 34 -3.82 -1.92 5.00
C GLY A 34 -3.94 -2.77 6.28
N ILE A 35 -3.94 -4.11 6.17
CA ILE A 35 -4.15 -5.04 7.29
C ILE A 35 -3.21 -4.77 8.48
N ILE A 36 -1.92 -4.52 8.23
CA ILE A 36 -0.96 -4.17 9.30
C ILE A 36 -1.45 -2.97 10.13
N TRP A 37 -1.90 -1.91 9.46
CA TRP A 37 -2.32 -0.69 10.13
C TRP A 37 -3.65 -0.85 10.85
N ILE A 38 -4.54 -1.71 10.35
CA ILE A 38 -5.77 -2.10 11.06
C ILE A 38 -5.41 -2.83 12.36
N ILE A 39 -4.47 -3.79 12.32
CA ILE A 39 -4.02 -4.53 13.51
C ILE A 39 -3.41 -3.57 14.54
N ILE A 40 -2.54 -2.66 14.11
CA ILE A 40 -1.92 -1.66 14.99
C ILE A 40 -2.98 -0.72 15.58
N GLY A 41 -3.92 -0.24 14.75
CA GLY A 41 -5.02 0.62 15.18
C GLY A 41 -5.89 -0.05 16.26
N VAL A 42 -6.26 -1.33 16.05
CA VAL A 42 -7.04 -2.12 17.01
C VAL A 42 -6.24 -2.39 18.29
N ALA A 43 -4.96 -2.75 18.19
CA ALA A 43 -4.09 -2.94 19.35
C ALA A 43 -3.97 -1.67 20.21
N MET A 44 -3.91 -0.49 19.58
CA MET A 44 -3.89 0.79 20.28
C MET A 44 -5.22 1.14 20.96
N LEU A 45 -6.36 0.62 20.49
CA LEU A 45 -7.66 0.81 21.14
C LEU A 45 -7.78 0.06 22.48
N ILE A 46 -7.06 -1.04 22.64
CA ILE A 46 -7.03 -1.83 23.88
C ILE A 46 -6.39 -1.03 25.01
N SER A 47 -5.35 -0.22 24.71
CA SER A 47 -4.70 0.62 25.71
C SER A 47 -5.46 1.94 25.93
N LYS A 48 -6.00 2.14 27.15
CA LYS A 48 -6.76 3.36 27.53
C LYS A 48 -6.03 4.67 27.25
N LYS A 49 -4.70 4.67 27.25
CA LYS A 49 -3.85 5.85 26.99
C LYS A 49 -3.80 6.25 25.50
N TYR A 50 -3.96 5.28 24.59
CA TYR A 50 -3.72 5.49 23.15
C TYR A 50 -4.98 5.41 22.27
N ARG A 51 -6.17 5.27 22.86
CA ARG A 51 -7.44 5.15 22.12
C ARG A 51 -7.67 6.24 21.07
N LYS A 52 -7.36 7.49 21.40
CA LYS A 52 -7.53 8.62 20.47
C LYS A 52 -6.66 8.45 19.21
N TYR A 53 -5.44 7.97 19.38
CA TYR A 53 -4.51 7.71 18.27
C TYR A 53 -4.95 6.50 17.45
N GLY A 54 -5.44 5.43 18.09
CA GLY A 54 -5.99 4.26 17.40
C GLY A 54 -7.18 4.61 16.50
N VAL A 55 -8.12 5.43 16.99
CA VAL A 55 -9.25 5.93 16.19
C VAL A 55 -8.74 6.79 15.02
N LEU A 56 -7.75 7.64 15.24
CA LEU A 56 -7.21 8.52 14.19
C LEU A 56 -6.52 7.74 13.07
N VAL A 57 -5.78 6.67 13.41
CA VAL A 57 -5.16 5.75 12.43
C VAL A 57 -6.22 5.03 11.60
N LEU A 58 -7.27 4.51 12.23
CA LEU A 58 -8.38 3.84 11.52
C LEU A 58 -9.17 4.82 10.64
N ALA A 59 -9.43 6.03 11.13
CA ALA A 59 -10.09 7.08 10.34
C ALA A 59 -9.23 7.50 9.13
N GLY A 60 -7.91 7.65 9.32
CA GLY A 60 -6.98 7.95 8.24
C GLY A 60 -6.94 6.87 7.16
N LEU A 61 -6.96 5.58 7.55
CA LEU A 61 -7.06 4.46 6.60
C LEU A 61 -8.36 4.51 5.80
N LEU A 62 -9.48 4.79 6.46
CA LEU A 62 -10.79 4.91 5.80
C LEU A 62 -10.80 6.05 4.78
N ILE A 63 -10.32 7.23 5.18
CA ILE A 63 -10.26 8.40 4.28
C ILE A 63 -9.32 8.12 3.11
N GLY A 64 -8.15 7.51 3.36
CA GLY A 64 -7.21 7.13 2.31
C GLY A 64 -7.80 6.11 1.33
N LEU A 65 -8.62 5.17 1.81
CA LEU A 65 -9.31 4.22 0.96
C LEU A 65 -10.37 4.90 0.08
N ILE A 66 -11.18 5.80 0.65
CA ILE A 66 -12.21 6.53 -0.09
C ILE A 66 -11.58 7.44 -1.14
N ILE A 67 -10.63 8.29 -0.74
CA ILE A 67 -10.02 9.25 -1.66
C ILE A 67 -9.12 8.53 -2.67
N GLY A 68 -8.22 7.67 -2.21
CA GLY A 68 -7.23 7.02 -3.07
C GLY A 68 -7.84 5.94 -3.97
N ASN A 69 -8.48 4.93 -3.37
CA ASN A 69 -9.04 3.82 -4.14
C ASN A 69 -10.40 4.17 -4.78
N GLY A 70 -11.24 4.95 -4.09
CA GLY A 70 -12.59 5.26 -4.56
C GLY A 70 -12.66 6.44 -5.54
N ILE A 71 -11.92 7.52 -5.31
CA ILE A 71 -12.00 8.72 -6.14
C ILE A 71 -10.87 8.74 -7.17
N VAL A 72 -9.62 8.79 -6.71
CA VAL A 72 -8.46 9.04 -7.58
C VAL A 72 -8.30 7.94 -8.63
N LYS A 73 -8.41 6.66 -8.25
CA LYS A 73 -8.32 5.56 -9.22
C LYS A 73 -9.42 5.62 -10.28
N ASN A 74 -10.64 5.99 -9.90
CA ASN A 74 -11.79 6.07 -10.80
C ASN A 74 -11.78 7.32 -11.68
N VAL A 75 -11.21 8.42 -11.22
CA VAL A 75 -11.09 9.67 -12.01
C VAL A 75 -9.95 9.58 -13.02
N VAL A 76 -8.80 9.03 -12.62
CA VAL A 76 -7.60 9.04 -13.46
C VAL A 76 -7.58 7.85 -14.44
N GLN A 77 -8.19 6.71 -14.08
CA GLN A 77 -8.27 5.47 -14.88
C GLN A 77 -6.98 5.12 -15.64
N ARG A 78 -5.81 5.39 -15.05
CA ARG A 78 -4.53 5.14 -15.69
C ARG A 78 -4.35 3.64 -15.91
N ALA A 79 -4.08 3.24 -17.16
CA ALA A 79 -3.73 1.86 -17.48
C ALA A 79 -2.47 1.43 -16.71
N ARG A 80 -2.47 0.17 -16.23
CA ARG A 80 -1.28 -0.45 -15.66
C ARG A 80 -0.24 -0.67 -16.78
N PRO A 81 1.06 -0.58 -16.48
CA PRO A 81 2.11 -0.79 -17.48
C PRO A 81 2.11 -2.23 -18.03
N CYS A 82 1.82 -3.22 -17.20
CA CYS A 82 1.63 -4.61 -17.61
C CYS A 82 0.14 -4.99 -17.51
N TRP A 83 -0.35 -5.65 -18.56
CA TRP A 83 -1.60 -6.43 -18.58
C TRP A 83 -1.23 -7.91 -18.72
#